data_AF-A0A9C8I8D3-F1
#
_entry.id   AF-A0A9C8I8D3-F1
#
_cell.length_a   1.000
_cell.length_b   1.000
_cell.length_c   1.000
_cell.angle_alpha   90.00
_cell.angle_beta   90.00
_cell.angle_gamma   90.00
#
_symmetry.space_group_name_H-M   'P 1'
#
loop_
_entity.id
_entity.type
_entity.pdbx_description
1 polymer ?
#
loop_
_entity_poly.entity_id
_entity_poly.type
_entity_poly.pdbx_seq_one_letter_code
_entity_poly.pdbx_strand_id
1 'polypeptide(L)'
;VTISPGISTDSDFIEAFKSTIVFETLSGIARGHKKLVHPEKISDILERFHALVWRFSQLNPDARFWLTECEINPFLAGDGGLVPVDGLLRFSLPEIPVPDSPLDKIENLLKPGNIAVIGVSAKGMNLGRVILRNLLDGNFTPDKLAIVKDNDGEIDGVKCYPSIAELQSKFDMIVLSIDANQVPGAVREIVEHEKAESIILITGGMGEKSGAESLEDELRRVLIESRKRPDCGPVMVGGNSLGIISRPGGYDTMFVPPTKLPKNPELSIGGNIAFISQSGAYIITRMNKLGGFVPRYAISTGNQVDLGIADFLEYLATDDELKVFACYIEGFKPSEGLKFAEAASKITSTGRDVIVYKVGRSSEGRKAASGHTAAIAGDWDVADAVLSRAGCMVAESFDEFTSLLMLSSMLAGRDVGNGRIGAVSNAGYETVGMADNLRGDGYELKLAVLSDETRQHLMKVLEQFRLKELQDIRNPMDVTPMAVDRAHVEIIRAFASDPNVGILIHACVPLSPVMKTREPGGPDSEGIAHPESFTQLLINAFRTEIKKPLVVVIDSGSLYDPMVAMFMDAGIPVFRSADEAVRVIGRWACKGRACPSK
;
A
#
# COMPACT_ATOMS: atom_id res chain seq x y z
N VAL A 1 19.35 15.51 -1.92
CA VAL A 1 19.03 14.66 -3.09
C VAL A 1 19.56 13.30 -2.77
N THR A 2 18.70 12.28 -2.79
CA THR A 2 19.10 10.91 -2.55
C THR A 2 18.78 10.08 -3.77
N ILE A 3 19.77 9.32 -4.25
CA ILE A 3 19.67 8.58 -5.51
C ILE A 3 20.27 7.20 -5.33
N SER A 4 19.56 6.19 -5.84
CA SER A 4 20.04 4.82 -5.87
C SER A 4 20.63 4.53 -7.26
N PRO A 5 21.88 4.02 -7.33
CA PRO A 5 22.56 3.73 -8.60
C PRO A 5 21.94 2.55 -9.35
N GLY A 6 21.12 1.72 -8.70
CA GLY A 6 20.42 0.61 -9.34
C GLY A 6 19.20 1.02 -10.17
N ILE A 7 18.63 2.21 -9.89
CA ILE A 7 17.36 2.67 -10.49
C ILE A 7 17.47 4.04 -11.19
N SER A 8 18.66 4.64 -11.22
CA SER A 8 18.85 5.99 -11.74
C SER A 8 20.06 6.06 -12.64
N THR A 9 19.95 6.80 -13.74
CA THR A 9 21.04 7.10 -14.66
C THR A 9 21.84 8.33 -14.19
N ASP A 10 23.00 8.57 -14.81
CA ASP A 10 23.75 9.83 -14.60
C ASP A 10 22.87 11.07 -14.90
N SER A 11 22.04 10.97 -15.94
CA SER A 11 21.12 12.05 -16.33
C SER A 11 20.07 12.32 -15.26
N ASP A 12 19.50 11.26 -14.68
CA ASP A 12 18.56 11.37 -13.55
C ASP A 12 19.21 12.05 -12.33
N PHE A 13 20.46 11.69 -12.04
CA PHE A 13 21.23 12.26 -10.94
C PHE A 13 21.47 13.76 -11.12
N ILE A 14 21.89 14.15 -12.31
CA ILE A 14 22.12 15.55 -12.66
C ILE A 14 20.80 16.34 -12.65
N GLU A 15 19.71 15.78 -13.19
CA GLU A 15 18.40 16.46 -13.21
C GLU A 15 17.85 16.69 -11.80
N ALA A 16 17.92 15.67 -10.94
CA ALA A 16 17.50 15.78 -9.55
C ALA A 16 18.38 16.77 -8.75
N PHE A 17 19.68 16.86 -9.07
CA PHE A 17 20.55 17.84 -8.44
C PHE A 17 20.26 19.27 -8.92
N LYS A 18 19.92 19.45 -10.20
CA LYS A 18 19.59 20.76 -10.80
C LYS A 18 18.38 21.43 -10.17
N SER A 19 17.42 20.67 -9.62
CA SER A 19 16.25 21.21 -8.94
C SER A 19 16.53 21.66 -7.49
N THR A 20 17.79 21.62 -7.03
CA THR A 20 18.14 22.00 -5.66
C THR A 20 18.57 23.46 -5.56
N ILE A 21 18.28 24.07 -4.41
CA ILE A 21 18.82 25.40 -4.08
C ILE A 21 20.34 25.42 -4.04
N VAL A 22 20.99 24.28 -3.75
CA VAL A 22 22.44 24.13 -3.79
C VAL A 22 22.95 24.34 -5.21
N PHE A 23 22.35 23.69 -6.21
CA PHE A 23 22.71 23.91 -7.60
C PHE A 23 22.46 25.35 -8.04
N GLU A 24 21.29 25.92 -7.70
CA GLU A 24 20.97 27.32 -8.04
C GLU A 24 21.98 28.31 -7.44
N THR A 25 22.43 28.05 -6.21
CA THR A 25 23.41 28.87 -5.49
C THR A 25 24.80 28.74 -6.12
N LEU A 26 25.29 27.52 -6.36
CA LEU A 26 26.61 27.27 -6.94
C LEU A 26 26.72 27.79 -8.38
N SER A 27 25.66 27.63 -9.17
CA SER A 27 25.61 28.07 -10.57
C SER A 27 25.30 29.56 -10.76
N GLY A 28 24.91 30.27 -9.70
CA GLY A 28 24.57 31.69 -9.73
C GLY A 28 23.21 32.00 -10.37
N ILE A 29 22.29 31.03 -10.43
CA ILE A 29 20.92 31.18 -10.93
C ILE A 29 20.04 31.86 -9.87
N ALA A 30 20.31 31.60 -8.58
CA ALA A 30 19.60 32.24 -7.49
C ALA A 30 19.84 33.76 -7.46
N ARG A 31 18.78 34.56 -7.30
CA ARG A 31 18.87 36.04 -7.21
C ARG A 31 19.91 36.46 -6.16
N GLY A 32 20.83 37.33 -6.53
CA GLY A 32 21.84 37.91 -5.63
C GLY A 32 23.11 37.07 -5.43
N HIS A 33 23.23 35.91 -6.06
CA HIS A 33 24.40 35.03 -5.92
C HIS A 33 25.35 35.15 -7.13
N LYS A 34 26.66 35.17 -6.88
CA LYS A 34 27.67 35.08 -7.95
C LYS A 34 27.83 33.62 -8.36
N LYS A 35 28.05 33.37 -9.64
CA LYS A 35 28.43 32.03 -10.13
C LYS A 35 29.76 31.62 -9.49
N LEU A 36 29.72 30.62 -8.62
CA LEU A 36 30.89 30.09 -7.90
C LEU A 36 31.52 28.91 -8.65
N VAL A 37 30.68 28.10 -9.31
CA VAL A 37 31.08 26.87 -9.99
C VAL A 37 30.45 26.81 -11.38
N HIS A 38 31.21 26.30 -12.35
CA HIS A 38 30.68 25.99 -13.67
C HIS A 38 29.70 24.80 -13.62
N PRO A 39 28.47 24.89 -14.16
CA PRO A 39 27.52 23.77 -14.17
C PRO A 39 28.07 22.48 -14.77
N GLU A 40 28.97 22.60 -15.75
CA GLU A 40 29.68 21.47 -16.35
C GLU A 40 30.56 20.77 -15.32
N LYS A 41 31.26 21.53 -14.47
CA LYS A 41 32.11 20.98 -13.40
C LYS A 41 31.33 20.29 -12.29
N ILE A 42 30.13 20.79 -11.98
CA ILE A 42 29.22 20.11 -11.05
C ILE A 42 28.81 18.77 -11.65
N SER A 43 28.41 18.74 -12.92
CA SER A 43 27.98 17.52 -13.63
C SER A 43 29.12 16.49 -13.71
N ASP A 44 30.34 16.91 -14.09
CA ASP A 44 31.54 16.04 -14.12
C ASP A 44 31.81 15.36 -12.77
N ILE A 45 31.65 16.08 -11.67
CA ILE A 45 31.89 15.55 -10.31
C ILE A 45 30.81 14.53 -9.94
N LEU A 46 29.56 14.84 -10.24
CA LEU A 46 28.42 13.96 -9.98
C LEU A 46 28.53 12.65 -10.77
N GLU A 47 28.92 12.70 -12.04
CA GLU A 47 29.18 11.52 -12.87
C GLU A 47 30.33 10.67 -12.30
N ARG A 48 31.43 11.30 -11.87
CA ARG A 48 32.55 10.58 -11.24
C ARG A 48 32.15 9.90 -9.93
N PHE A 49 31.33 10.58 -9.12
CA PHE A 49 30.82 10.02 -7.87
C PHE A 49 29.94 8.80 -8.15
N HIS A 50 29.02 8.91 -9.11
CA HIS A 50 28.17 7.80 -9.51
C HIS A 50 29.00 6.61 -10.04
N ALA A 51 29.98 6.87 -10.92
CA ALA A 51 30.89 5.84 -11.42
C ALA A 51 31.70 5.15 -10.31
N LEU A 52 32.14 5.91 -9.29
CA LEU A 52 32.84 5.35 -8.12
C LEU A 52 31.92 4.43 -7.33
N VAL A 53 30.70 4.88 -7.01
CA VAL A 53 29.72 4.10 -6.26
C VAL A 53 29.34 2.83 -7.03
N TRP A 54 29.11 2.92 -8.34
CA TRP A 54 28.83 1.75 -9.19
C TRP A 54 30.01 0.76 -9.24
N ARG A 55 31.25 1.25 -9.34
CA ARG A 55 32.44 0.40 -9.43
C ARG A 55 32.63 -0.50 -8.22
N PHE A 56 32.24 0.00 -7.04
CA PHE A 56 32.34 -0.70 -5.76
C PHE A 56 30.96 -1.07 -5.20
N SER A 57 29.93 -1.11 -6.04
CA SER A 57 28.58 -1.50 -5.65
C SER A 57 28.48 -3.01 -5.49
N GLN A 58 27.64 -3.45 -4.56
CA GLN A 58 27.21 -4.85 -4.45
C GLN A 58 26.50 -5.37 -5.71
N LEU A 59 25.97 -4.48 -6.55
CA LEU A 59 25.30 -4.83 -7.80
C LEU A 59 26.29 -5.09 -8.94
N ASN A 60 27.57 -4.76 -8.75
CA ASN A 60 28.60 -4.97 -9.74
C ASN A 60 29.29 -6.32 -9.48
N PRO A 61 29.11 -7.34 -10.34
CA PRO A 61 29.68 -8.67 -10.13
C PRO A 61 31.21 -8.67 -10.15
N ASP A 62 31.84 -7.65 -10.74
CA ASP A 62 33.29 -7.49 -10.80
C ASP A 62 33.86 -6.72 -9.59
N ALA A 63 33.02 -6.31 -8.62
CA ALA A 63 33.46 -5.57 -7.45
C ALA A 63 34.23 -6.47 -6.47
N ARG A 64 35.52 -6.18 -6.28
CA ARG A 64 36.37 -6.90 -5.32
C ARG A 64 36.15 -6.48 -3.87
N PHE A 65 35.61 -5.28 -3.66
CA PHE A 65 35.26 -4.70 -2.37
C PHE A 65 33.97 -3.93 -2.55
N TRP A 66 33.14 -3.89 -1.50
CA TRP A 66 31.94 -3.07 -1.48
C TRP A 66 32.21 -1.77 -0.75
N LEU A 67 31.85 -0.64 -1.37
CA LEU A 67 31.89 0.67 -0.74
C LEU A 67 30.67 0.82 0.16
N THR A 68 30.88 0.84 1.47
CA THR A 68 29.80 0.87 2.48
C THR A 68 29.51 2.28 2.98
N GLU A 69 30.47 3.20 2.86
CA GLU A 69 30.30 4.61 3.20
C GLU A 69 31.19 5.46 2.28
N CYS A 70 30.63 6.56 1.78
CA CYS A 70 31.34 7.57 1.01
C CYS A 70 30.88 8.95 1.45
N GLU A 71 31.71 9.63 2.23
CA GLU A 71 31.45 10.98 2.73
C GLU A 71 32.50 11.94 2.18
N ILE A 72 32.07 13.15 1.80
CA ILE A 72 32.97 14.27 1.48
C ILE A 72 32.57 15.44 2.37
N ASN A 73 33.52 15.96 3.15
CA ASN A 73 33.19 16.91 4.22
C ASN A 73 34.29 17.99 4.42
N PRO A 74 34.04 19.25 4.04
CA PRO A 74 33.09 19.72 3.03
C PRO A 74 33.72 19.79 1.63
N PHE A 75 32.90 20.16 0.64
CA PHE A 75 33.38 20.79 -0.59
C PHE A 75 33.54 22.30 -0.40
N LEU A 76 34.66 22.87 -0.85
CA LEU A 76 34.85 24.30 -1.02
C LEU A 76 34.55 24.70 -2.46
N ALA A 77 33.69 25.70 -2.64
CA ALA A 77 33.37 26.28 -3.93
C ALA A 77 34.20 27.55 -4.17
N GLY A 78 34.97 27.59 -5.26
CA GLY A 78 35.84 28.71 -5.60
C GLY A 78 36.54 28.50 -6.94
N ASP A 79 36.98 29.58 -7.58
CA ASP A 79 37.72 29.57 -8.86
C ASP A 79 37.07 28.73 -9.98
N GLY A 80 35.73 28.67 -10.00
CA GLY A 80 34.97 27.94 -11.00
C GLY A 80 34.83 26.43 -10.76
N GLY A 81 35.29 25.91 -9.63
CA GLY A 81 35.30 24.48 -9.28
C GLY A 81 34.86 24.16 -7.85
N LEU A 82 34.79 22.86 -7.55
CA LEU A 82 34.60 22.31 -6.20
C LEU A 82 35.86 21.52 -5.80
N VAL A 83 36.35 21.76 -4.58
CA VAL A 83 37.52 21.06 -4.02
C VAL A 83 37.12 20.38 -2.72
N PRO A 84 37.29 19.05 -2.58
CA PRO A 84 37.04 18.36 -1.31
C PRO A 84 38.13 18.72 -0.28
N VAL A 85 37.75 19.01 0.95
CA VAL A 85 38.69 19.27 2.05
C VAL A 85 39.08 17.98 2.75
N ASP A 86 38.10 17.12 2.99
CA ASP A 86 38.26 15.80 3.57
C ASP A 86 37.28 14.81 2.91
N GLY A 87 37.57 13.52 3.00
CA GLY A 87 36.70 12.47 2.51
C GLY A 87 36.96 11.14 3.19
N LEU A 88 35.89 10.42 3.49
CA LEU A 88 35.90 9.09 4.08
C LEU A 88 35.36 8.08 3.07
N LEU A 89 36.11 7.00 2.87
CA LEU A 89 35.65 5.81 2.15
C LEU A 89 35.78 4.61 3.08
N ARG A 90 34.70 3.87 3.32
CA ARG A 90 34.76 2.56 3.98
C ARG A 90 34.46 1.45 3.00
N PHE A 91 35.24 0.39 3.11
CA PHE A 91 35.10 -0.79 2.28
C PHE A 91 34.85 -2.03 3.14
N SER A 92 34.06 -2.95 2.63
CA SER A 92 33.96 -4.32 3.14
C SER A 92 34.38 -5.31 2.07
N LEU A 93 34.71 -6.54 2.50
CA LEU A 93 34.75 -7.66 1.59
C LEU A 93 33.31 -7.95 1.10
N PRO A 94 33.14 -8.45 -0.13
CA PRO A 94 31.88 -9.02 -0.57
C PRO A 94 31.47 -10.14 0.38
N GLU A 95 30.24 -10.09 0.88
CA GLU A 95 29.66 -11.21 1.61
C GLU A 95 29.33 -12.34 0.62
N ILE A 96 29.37 -13.59 1.10
CA ILE A 96 28.93 -14.73 0.29
C ILE A 96 27.45 -14.50 -0.03
N PRO A 97 27.04 -14.43 -1.32
CA PRO A 97 25.65 -14.23 -1.67
C PRO A 97 24.81 -15.34 -1.03
N VAL A 98 23.80 -14.94 -0.25
CA VAL A 98 22.76 -15.86 0.18
C VAL A 98 22.01 -16.29 -1.08
N PRO A 99 21.82 -17.60 -1.33
CA PRO A 99 21.02 -18.04 -2.46
C PRO A 99 19.65 -17.37 -2.44
N ASP A 100 19.21 -16.85 -3.58
CA ASP A 100 17.88 -16.25 -3.69
C ASP A 100 16.80 -17.24 -3.25
N SER A 101 15.77 -16.73 -2.58
CA SER A 101 14.61 -17.55 -2.23
C SER A 101 13.88 -17.97 -3.53
N PRO A 102 13.49 -19.25 -3.67
CA PRO A 102 12.82 -19.75 -4.87
C PRO A 102 11.40 -19.18 -4.93
N LEU A 103 11.25 -18.06 -5.63
CA LEU A 103 10.01 -17.27 -5.67
C LEU A 103 8.83 -18.04 -6.25
N ASP A 104 9.08 -19.03 -7.10
CA ASP A 104 8.06 -19.94 -7.64
C ASP A 104 7.30 -20.67 -6.52
N LYS A 105 7.97 -20.97 -5.40
CA LYS A 105 7.33 -21.63 -4.26
C LYS A 105 6.36 -20.74 -3.49
N ILE A 106 6.35 -19.42 -3.71
CA ILE A 106 5.32 -18.53 -3.16
C ILE A 106 3.93 -18.95 -3.66
N GLU A 107 3.81 -19.63 -4.81
CA GLU A 107 2.55 -20.20 -5.26
C GLU A 107 1.94 -21.16 -4.23
N ASN A 108 2.76 -21.97 -3.56
CA ASN A 108 2.30 -22.92 -2.54
C ASN A 108 1.87 -22.22 -1.24
N LEU A 109 2.41 -21.02 -0.96
CA LEU A 109 1.86 -20.17 0.11
C LEU A 109 0.50 -19.63 -0.31
N LEU A 110 0.36 -19.12 -1.52
CA LEU A 110 -0.83 -18.35 -1.91
C LEU A 110 -1.98 -19.22 -2.43
N LYS A 111 -1.72 -20.38 -3.01
CA LYS A 111 -2.72 -21.31 -3.56
C LYS A 111 -2.41 -22.77 -3.20
N PRO A 112 -2.30 -23.10 -1.90
CA PRO A 112 -2.06 -24.47 -1.46
C PRO A 112 -3.24 -25.38 -1.84
N GLY A 113 -2.95 -26.63 -2.17
CA GLY A 113 -3.92 -27.71 -2.32
C GLY A 113 -4.15 -28.49 -1.01
N ASN A 114 -3.15 -28.53 -0.12
CA ASN A 114 -3.24 -29.14 1.20
C ASN A 114 -2.44 -28.34 2.27
N ILE A 115 -2.84 -28.46 3.54
CA ILE A 115 -2.23 -27.69 4.64
C ILE A 115 -2.07 -28.56 5.89
N ALA A 116 -0.89 -28.56 6.51
CA ALA A 116 -0.71 -29.11 7.85
C ALA A 116 -0.57 -28.00 8.90
N VAL A 117 -1.15 -28.19 10.08
CA VAL A 117 -1.06 -27.24 11.20
C VAL A 117 -0.38 -27.90 12.40
N ILE A 118 0.70 -27.28 12.88
CA ILE A 118 1.43 -27.71 14.07
C ILE A 118 1.16 -26.72 15.21
N GLY A 119 0.78 -27.23 16.38
CA GLY A 119 0.43 -26.42 17.54
C GLY A 119 -1.06 -26.29 17.81
N VAL A 120 -1.91 -27.16 17.24
CA VAL A 120 -3.34 -27.22 17.57
C VAL A 120 -3.55 -27.84 18.97
N SER A 121 -4.37 -27.23 19.81
CA SER A 121 -4.74 -27.78 21.11
C SER A 121 -5.96 -28.71 21.03
N ALA A 122 -5.83 -29.93 21.57
CA ALA A 122 -6.95 -30.86 21.70
C ALA A 122 -7.93 -30.44 22.82
N LYS A 123 -7.42 -29.82 23.90
CA LYS A 123 -8.16 -29.55 25.14
C LYS A 123 -9.01 -28.28 25.11
N GLY A 124 -8.65 -27.30 24.28
CA GLY A 124 -9.33 -26.01 24.28
C GLY A 124 -8.91 -25.12 23.12
N MET A 125 -9.39 -23.87 23.16
CA MET A 125 -9.04 -22.89 22.14
C MET A 125 -7.64 -22.33 22.37
N ASN A 126 -6.79 -22.41 21.34
CA ASN A 126 -5.50 -21.72 21.26
C ASN A 126 -5.33 -21.16 19.84
N LEU A 127 -4.24 -20.42 19.58
CA LEU A 127 -4.01 -19.81 18.26
C LEU A 127 -4.08 -20.84 17.13
N GLY A 128 -3.39 -21.98 17.27
CA GLY A 128 -3.44 -23.07 16.28
C GLY A 128 -4.85 -23.61 16.01
N ARG A 129 -5.71 -23.71 17.04
CA ARG A 129 -7.11 -24.15 16.85
C ARG A 129 -7.99 -23.07 16.21
N VAL A 130 -7.69 -21.78 16.41
CA VAL A 130 -8.35 -20.69 15.66
C VAL A 130 -7.97 -20.76 14.19
N ILE A 131 -6.67 -20.95 13.89
CA ILE A 131 -6.17 -21.12 12.52
C ILE A 131 -6.86 -22.29 11.84
N LEU A 132 -6.90 -23.47 12.50
CA LEU A 132 -7.58 -24.65 11.96
C LEU A 132 -9.05 -24.37 11.59
N ARG A 133 -9.78 -23.66 12.46
CA ARG A 133 -11.18 -23.33 12.20
C ARG A 133 -11.35 -22.31 11.08
N ASN A 134 -10.48 -21.32 10.99
CA ASN A 134 -10.50 -20.36 9.89
C ASN A 134 -10.19 -21.03 8.53
N LEU A 135 -9.35 -22.08 8.52
CA LEU A 135 -9.15 -22.92 7.33
C LEU A 135 -10.41 -23.69 6.95
N LEU A 136 -11.07 -24.33 7.93
CA LEU A 136 -12.32 -25.08 7.73
C LEU A 136 -13.51 -24.19 7.33
N ASP A 137 -13.54 -22.94 7.80
CA ASP A 137 -14.53 -21.92 7.39
C ASP A 137 -14.26 -21.40 5.96
N GLY A 138 -13.06 -21.65 5.42
CA GLY A 138 -12.70 -21.38 4.03
C GLY A 138 -13.05 -22.54 3.09
N ASN A 139 -12.22 -22.75 2.07
CA ASN A 139 -12.45 -23.77 1.04
C ASN A 139 -11.76 -25.12 1.36
N PHE A 140 -11.23 -25.30 2.56
CA PHE A 140 -10.50 -26.51 2.94
C PHE A 140 -11.40 -27.51 3.67
N THR A 141 -11.53 -28.69 3.07
CA THR A 141 -12.18 -29.85 3.69
C THR A 141 -11.20 -30.60 4.60
N PRO A 142 -11.68 -31.34 5.61
CA PRO A 142 -10.80 -32.04 6.55
C PRO A 142 -9.77 -32.99 5.93
N ASP A 143 -10.07 -33.60 4.77
CA ASP A 143 -9.15 -34.48 4.04
C ASP A 143 -7.95 -33.77 3.40
N LYS A 144 -8.05 -32.45 3.19
CA LYS A 144 -6.95 -31.59 2.72
C LYS A 144 -6.13 -31.02 3.87
N LEU A 145 -6.52 -31.31 5.11
CA LEU A 145 -5.90 -30.79 6.31
C LEU A 145 -5.25 -31.91 7.12
N ALA A 146 -4.17 -31.58 7.81
CA ALA A 146 -3.54 -32.46 8.78
C ALA A 146 -3.14 -31.68 10.04
N ILE A 147 -3.13 -32.35 11.17
CA ILE A 147 -2.62 -31.80 12.43
C ILE A 147 -1.43 -32.63 12.87
N VAL A 148 -0.29 -31.98 13.13
CA VAL A 148 0.83 -32.67 13.76
C VAL A 148 0.71 -32.52 15.27
N LYS A 149 0.37 -33.62 15.92
CA LYS A 149 0.21 -33.73 17.37
C LYS A 149 0.18 -35.21 17.77
N ASP A 150 0.94 -35.54 18.82
CA ASP A 150 0.82 -36.81 19.54
C ASP A 150 -0.58 -36.92 20.19
N ASN A 151 -1.52 -37.46 19.42
CA ASN A 151 -2.93 -37.65 19.75
C ASN A 151 -3.54 -38.67 18.79
N ASP A 152 -4.07 -39.78 19.33
CA ASP A 152 -4.79 -40.77 18.55
C ASP A 152 -6.22 -40.26 18.24
N GLY A 153 -6.44 -39.72 17.03
CA GLY A 153 -7.77 -39.35 16.56
C GLY A 153 -7.82 -38.09 15.69
N GLU A 154 -8.90 -37.33 15.84
CA GLU A 154 -9.19 -36.11 15.07
C GLU A 154 -9.45 -34.92 16.01
N ILE A 155 -9.13 -33.71 15.56
CA ILE A 155 -9.52 -32.46 16.22
C ILE A 155 -10.32 -31.63 15.23
N ASP A 156 -11.53 -31.24 15.63
CA ASP A 156 -12.48 -30.52 14.77
C ASP A 156 -12.69 -31.24 13.40
N GLY A 157 -12.65 -32.59 13.41
CA GLY A 157 -12.81 -33.46 12.24
C GLY A 157 -11.55 -33.67 11.39
N VAL A 158 -10.42 -33.06 11.77
CA VAL A 158 -9.15 -33.17 11.03
C VAL A 158 -8.21 -34.17 11.70
N LYS A 159 -7.63 -35.06 10.90
CA LYS A 159 -6.75 -36.15 11.36
C LYS A 159 -5.47 -35.65 12.02
N CYS A 160 -5.14 -36.24 13.16
CA CYS A 160 -3.86 -36.05 13.83
C CYS A 160 -2.82 -37.08 13.36
N TYR A 161 -1.58 -36.60 13.20
CA TYR A 161 -0.38 -37.39 12.98
C TYR A 161 0.58 -37.15 14.16
N PRO A 162 1.13 -38.20 14.77
CA PRO A 162 1.90 -38.04 16.02
C PRO A 162 3.26 -37.34 15.82
N SER A 163 3.82 -37.36 14.60
CA SER A 163 5.08 -36.71 14.25
C SER A 163 5.08 -36.12 12.83
N ILE A 164 6.04 -35.25 12.51
CA ILE A 164 6.18 -34.65 11.17
C ILE A 164 6.61 -35.72 10.17
N ALA A 165 7.52 -36.62 10.59
CA ALA A 165 7.95 -37.76 9.77
C ALA A 165 6.79 -38.64 9.29
N GLU A 166 5.75 -38.81 10.10
CA GLU A 166 4.57 -39.65 9.83
C GLU A 166 3.51 -39.03 8.92
N LEU A 167 3.67 -37.76 8.53
CA LEU A 167 2.83 -37.15 7.49
C LEU A 167 2.90 -37.99 6.21
N GLN A 168 1.76 -38.38 5.65
CA GLN A 168 1.69 -39.34 4.54
C GLN A 168 2.11 -38.76 3.18
N SER A 169 2.19 -37.44 3.07
CA SER A 169 2.58 -36.73 1.86
C SER A 169 3.42 -35.50 2.20
N LYS A 170 4.05 -34.93 1.17
CA LYS A 170 4.51 -33.55 1.21
C LYS A 170 3.30 -32.62 1.17
N PHE A 171 3.35 -31.55 1.96
CA PHE A 171 2.33 -30.53 2.02
C PHE A 171 2.77 -29.28 1.27
N ASP A 172 1.85 -28.59 0.61
CA ASP A 172 2.13 -27.32 -0.04
C ASP A 172 2.47 -26.27 1.02
N MET A 173 1.76 -26.30 2.14
CA MET A 173 1.98 -25.38 3.25
C MET A 173 1.91 -26.07 4.62
N ILE A 174 2.86 -25.77 5.49
CA ILE A 174 2.80 -26.09 6.93
C ILE A 174 2.74 -24.82 7.76
N VAL A 175 1.77 -24.71 8.66
CA VAL A 175 1.60 -23.58 9.58
C VAL A 175 2.14 -23.96 10.97
N LEU A 176 3.12 -23.20 11.46
CA LEU A 176 3.74 -23.41 12.77
C LEU A 176 3.23 -22.40 13.79
N SER A 177 2.53 -22.89 14.82
CA SER A 177 2.04 -22.12 15.97
C SER A 177 2.43 -22.82 17.29
N ILE A 178 3.74 -23.04 17.50
CA ILE A 178 4.33 -23.76 18.63
C ILE A 178 5.23 -22.85 19.48
N ASP A 179 5.80 -23.37 20.58
CA ASP A 179 6.76 -22.61 21.39
C ASP A 179 8.02 -22.26 20.60
N ALA A 180 8.58 -21.06 20.82
CA ALA A 180 9.75 -20.55 20.11
C ALA A 180 10.94 -21.51 20.14
N ASN A 181 11.16 -22.21 21.26
CA ASN A 181 12.28 -23.15 21.41
C ASN A 181 12.10 -24.42 20.58
N GLN A 182 10.87 -24.74 20.16
CA GLN A 182 10.58 -25.94 19.36
C GLN A 182 10.68 -25.66 17.85
N VAL A 183 10.66 -24.40 17.43
CA VAL A 183 10.60 -24.02 16.02
C VAL A 183 11.82 -24.51 15.23
N PRO A 184 13.09 -24.33 15.66
CA PRO A 184 14.24 -24.82 14.88
C PRO A 184 14.22 -26.33 14.66
N GLY A 185 13.85 -27.10 15.70
CA GLY A 185 13.72 -28.56 15.60
C GLY A 185 12.64 -28.98 14.61
N ALA A 186 11.45 -28.35 14.68
CA ALA A 186 10.35 -28.65 13.76
C ALA A 186 10.71 -28.31 12.30
N VAL A 187 11.33 -27.15 12.06
CA VAL A 187 11.73 -26.74 10.71
C VAL A 187 12.81 -27.66 10.15
N ARG A 188 13.77 -28.09 10.98
CA ARG A 188 14.77 -29.08 10.61
C ARG A 188 14.12 -30.41 10.21
N GLU A 189 13.18 -30.92 11.00
CA GLU A 189 12.45 -32.16 10.69
C GLU A 189 11.62 -32.04 9.39
N ILE A 190 10.98 -30.88 9.14
CA ILE A 190 10.28 -30.61 7.88
C ILE A 190 11.22 -30.66 6.69
N VAL A 191 12.41 -30.05 6.81
CA VAL A 191 13.43 -30.03 5.76
C VAL A 191 13.98 -31.45 5.54
N GLU A 192 14.42 -32.13 6.61
CA GLU A 192 15.04 -33.46 6.55
C GLU A 192 14.12 -34.52 5.94
N HIS A 193 12.81 -34.46 6.24
CA HIS A 193 11.82 -35.40 5.71
C HIS A 193 11.04 -34.87 4.50
N GLU A 194 11.45 -33.73 3.94
CA GLU A 194 10.88 -33.12 2.74
C GLU A 194 9.35 -32.91 2.80
N LYS A 195 8.82 -32.49 3.97
CA LYS A 195 7.37 -32.47 4.22
C LYS A 195 6.64 -31.21 3.81
N ALA A 196 7.33 -30.16 3.39
CA ALA A 196 6.71 -28.89 2.99
C ALA A 196 7.33 -28.30 1.73
N GLU A 197 6.51 -27.67 0.88
CA GLU A 197 6.99 -26.67 -0.09
C GLU A 197 7.11 -25.27 0.53
N SER A 198 6.25 -24.96 1.50
CA SER A 198 6.22 -23.66 2.17
C SER A 198 5.85 -23.74 3.65
N ILE A 199 6.30 -22.76 4.42
CA ILE A 199 6.06 -22.68 5.86
C ILE A 199 5.55 -21.28 6.23
N ILE A 200 4.43 -21.22 6.98
CA ILE A 200 4.02 -20.00 7.69
C ILE A 200 4.42 -20.15 9.15
N LEU A 201 5.28 -19.26 9.62
CA LEU A 201 5.73 -19.23 11.02
C LEU A 201 5.00 -18.13 11.78
N ILE A 202 4.04 -18.52 12.61
CA ILE A 202 3.23 -17.60 13.44
C ILE A 202 4.01 -17.16 14.68
N THR A 203 4.75 -18.07 15.29
CA THR A 203 5.46 -17.86 16.55
C THR A 203 6.43 -16.67 16.48
N GLY A 204 6.36 -15.77 17.47
CA GLY A 204 7.35 -14.71 17.70
C GLY A 204 8.24 -14.98 18.92
N GLY A 205 9.13 -14.04 19.25
CA GLY A 205 10.02 -14.16 20.42
C GLY A 205 11.33 -14.91 20.14
N MET A 206 11.75 -14.99 18.88
CA MET A 206 12.94 -15.72 18.42
C MET A 206 14.12 -14.79 18.04
N GLY A 207 13.92 -13.48 18.02
CA GLY A 207 14.95 -12.49 17.64
C GLY A 207 14.69 -11.06 18.13
N GLU A 208 13.50 -10.79 18.69
CA GLU A 208 13.04 -9.47 19.11
C GLU A 208 13.48 -9.11 20.54
N LYS A 209 13.92 -10.09 21.33
CA LYS A 209 14.44 -9.89 22.69
C LYS A 209 15.96 -9.93 22.68
N SER A 210 16.59 -8.99 23.39
CA SER A 210 18.04 -8.95 23.58
C SER A 210 18.56 -10.29 24.13
N GLY A 211 19.46 -10.95 23.39
CA GLY A 211 20.02 -12.27 23.75
C GLY A 211 19.35 -13.48 23.07
N ALA A 212 18.35 -13.27 22.20
CA ALA A 212 17.66 -14.33 21.44
C ALA A 212 18.24 -14.61 20.04
N GLU A 213 19.33 -13.93 19.64
CA GLU A 213 19.97 -14.05 18.32
C GLU A 213 20.35 -15.50 17.91
N SER A 214 20.27 -16.51 18.78
CA SER A 214 20.59 -17.90 18.41
C SER A 214 19.50 -18.64 17.63
N LEU A 215 18.21 -18.38 17.86
CA LEU A 215 17.13 -19.20 17.27
C LEU A 215 16.80 -18.78 15.83
N GLU A 216 16.67 -17.47 15.58
CA GLU A 216 16.40 -16.94 14.24
C GLU A 216 17.57 -17.22 13.28
N ASP A 217 18.82 -17.10 13.76
CA ASP A 217 20.01 -17.42 12.97
C ASP A 217 20.18 -18.91 12.71
N GLU A 218 19.73 -19.77 13.64
CA GLU A 218 19.67 -21.22 13.40
C GLU A 218 18.64 -21.52 12.30
N LEU A 219 17.46 -20.90 12.35
CA LEU A 219 16.42 -21.05 11.32
C LEU A 219 16.91 -20.59 9.95
N ARG A 220 17.53 -19.42 9.87
CA ARG A 220 18.15 -18.92 8.64
C ARG A 220 19.17 -19.91 8.09
N ARG A 221 20.05 -20.45 8.94
CA ARG A 221 21.05 -21.45 8.52
C ARG A 221 20.40 -22.72 7.97
N VAL A 222 19.36 -23.25 8.62
CA VAL A 222 18.63 -24.43 8.13
C VAL A 222 18.02 -24.16 6.76
N LEU A 223 17.38 -23.00 6.56
CA LEU A 223 16.77 -22.64 5.29
C LEU A 223 17.82 -22.44 4.19
N ILE A 224 18.89 -21.69 4.45
CA ILE A 224 19.99 -21.46 3.50
C ILE A 224 20.65 -22.77 3.10
N GLU A 225 20.89 -23.69 4.03
CA GLU A 225 21.47 -25.00 3.71
C GLU A 225 20.50 -25.84 2.87
N SER A 226 19.19 -25.78 3.17
CA SER A 226 18.18 -26.49 2.38
C SER A 226 18.12 -26.04 0.92
N ARG A 227 18.46 -24.78 0.62
CA ARG A 227 18.49 -24.23 -0.75
C ARG A 227 19.53 -24.92 -1.64
N LYS A 228 20.56 -25.54 -1.07
CA LYS A 228 21.60 -26.28 -1.82
C LYS A 228 21.11 -27.64 -2.32
N ARG A 229 19.96 -28.12 -1.85
CA ARG A 229 19.36 -29.38 -2.29
C ARG A 229 18.72 -29.22 -3.67
N PRO A 230 18.55 -30.31 -4.46
CA PRO A 230 17.94 -30.22 -5.79
C PRO A 230 16.51 -29.69 -5.82
N ASP A 231 15.75 -29.87 -4.73
CA ASP A 231 14.39 -29.35 -4.55
C ASP A 231 14.36 -27.93 -3.96
N CYS A 232 15.54 -27.33 -3.72
CA CYS A 232 15.76 -26.03 -3.10
C CYS A 232 15.16 -25.86 -1.70
N GLY A 233 14.66 -26.91 -1.03
CA GLY A 233 14.00 -26.81 0.27
C GLY A 233 12.74 -25.92 0.29
N PRO A 234 12.09 -25.73 1.47
CA PRO A 234 10.86 -24.95 1.59
C PRO A 234 11.13 -23.44 1.68
N VAL A 235 10.21 -22.59 1.22
CA VAL A 235 10.21 -21.15 1.57
C VAL A 235 9.48 -20.89 2.86
N MET A 236 9.88 -19.86 3.59
CA MET A 236 9.23 -19.49 4.85
C MET A 236 8.84 -18.02 4.89
N VAL A 237 7.66 -17.75 5.40
CA VAL A 237 7.18 -16.41 5.74
C VAL A 237 6.86 -16.32 7.21
N GLY A 238 7.18 -15.18 7.82
CA GLY A 238 6.87 -14.88 9.20
C GLY A 238 8.06 -14.97 10.14
N GLY A 239 7.81 -15.57 11.31
CA GLY A 239 8.39 -15.14 12.58
C GLY A 239 7.57 -13.96 13.09
N ASN A 240 6.86 -14.11 14.21
CA ASN A 240 5.94 -13.10 14.74
C ASN A 240 4.93 -12.58 13.68
N SER A 241 4.36 -13.49 12.90
CA SER A 241 3.43 -13.18 11.82
C SER A 241 2.00 -13.41 12.26
N LEU A 242 1.07 -12.58 11.77
CA LEU A 242 -0.36 -12.84 11.93
C LEU A 242 -0.84 -14.00 11.05
N GLY A 243 -0.15 -14.32 9.95
CA GLY A 243 -0.58 -15.30 8.94
C GLY A 243 -0.94 -14.64 7.59
N ILE A 244 -1.63 -15.39 6.74
CA ILE A 244 -2.01 -15.00 5.38
C ILE A 244 -3.50 -15.23 5.14
N ILE A 245 -4.16 -14.30 4.46
CA ILE A 245 -5.42 -14.53 3.75
C ILE A 245 -5.11 -14.59 2.26
N SER A 246 -5.60 -15.62 1.58
CA SER A 246 -5.58 -15.71 0.12
C SER A 246 -6.98 -16.02 -0.40
N ARG A 247 -7.58 -15.07 -1.13
CA ARG A 247 -8.87 -15.30 -1.81
C ARG A 247 -8.73 -16.33 -2.94
N PRO A 248 -7.70 -16.25 -3.82
CA PRO A 248 -7.50 -17.27 -4.84
C PRO A 248 -7.19 -18.66 -4.27
N GLY A 249 -6.47 -18.72 -3.14
CA GLY A 249 -6.22 -19.97 -2.41
C GLY A 249 -7.39 -20.45 -1.55
N GLY A 250 -8.40 -19.60 -1.31
CA GLY A 250 -9.59 -19.92 -0.55
C GLY A 250 -9.35 -20.19 0.94
N TYR A 251 -8.37 -19.53 1.57
CA TYR A 251 -8.03 -19.80 2.97
C TYR A 251 -7.69 -18.55 3.78
N ASP A 252 -7.75 -18.70 5.11
CA ASP A 252 -7.26 -17.75 6.09
C ASP A 252 -6.48 -18.46 7.21
N THR A 253 -5.18 -18.18 7.34
CA THR A 253 -4.34 -18.66 8.45
C THR A 253 -4.16 -17.64 9.57
N MET A 254 -4.89 -16.52 9.56
CA MET A 254 -4.85 -15.57 10.66
C MET A 254 -5.48 -16.17 11.91
N PHE A 255 -4.89 -15.93 13.07
CA PHE A 255 -5.45 -16.38 14.36
C PHE A 255 -6.48 -15.40 14.94
N VAL A 256 -7.31 -14.80 14.07
CA VAL A 256 -8.41 -13.90 14.45
C VAL A 256 -9.75 -14.54 14.06
N PRO A 257 -10.63 -14.84 15.02
CA PRO A 257 -11.90 -15.48 14.70
C PRO A 257 -12.87 -14.51 14.00
N PRO A 258 -13.80 -15.00 13.16
CA PRO A 258 -14.79 -14.16 12.46
C PRO A 258 -15.64 -13.29 13.39
N THR A 259 -15.86 -13.72 14.63
CA THR A 259 -16.59 -12.96 15.65
C THR A 259 -15.87 -11.70 16.13
N LYS A 260 -14.57 -11.58 15.87
CA LYS A 260 -13.75 -10.40 16.22
C LYS A 260 -13.39 -9.56 15.00
N LEU A 261 -13.30 -10.18 13.83
CA LEU A 261 -13.11 -9.52 12.55
C LEU A 261 -14.09 -10.11 11.53
N PRO A 262 -15.29 -9.53 11.42
CA PRO A 262 -16.20 -9.85 10.34
C PRO A 262 -15.51 -9.56 9.01
N LYS A 263 -15.57 -10.52 8.09
CA LYS A 263 -14.98 -10.43 6.75
C LYS A 263 -16.11 -10.35 5.73
N ASN A 264 -16.07 -9.32 4.89
CA ASN A 264 -17.06 -9.10 3.84
C ASN A 264 -16.37 -9.08 2.47
N PRO A 265 -16.25 -10.24 1.80
CA PRO A 265 -15.55 -10.35 0.51
C PRO A 265 -16.32 -9.74 -0.67
N GLU A 266 -17.61 -9.41 -0.47
CA GLU A 266 -18.53 -8.83 -1.46
C GLU A 266 -18.47 -7.30 -1.51
N LEU A 267 -17.72 -6.65 -0.59
CA LEU A 267 -17.50 -5.22 -0.68
C LEU A 267 -16.80 -4.86 -2.00
N SER A 268 -17.16 -3.71 -2.55
CA SER A 268 -16.55 -3.18 -3.78
C SER A 268 -15.03 -2.94 -3.66
N ILE A 269 -14.52 -2.80 -2.43
CA ILE A 269 -13.10 -2.72 -2.11
C ILE A 269 -12.53 -4.12 -1.81
N GLY A 270 -11.27 -4.36 -2.20
CA GLY A 270 -10.47 -5.49 -1.68
C GLY A 270 -10.07 -6.54 -2.70
N GLY A 271 -10.95 -6.90 -3.63
CA GLY A 271 -10.72 -8.00 -4.59
C GLY A 271 -9.51 -7.80 -5.52
N ASN A 272 -9.01 -6.56 -5.63
CA ASN A 272 -7.87 -6.15 -6.45
C ASN A 272 -6.66 -5.66 -5.62
N ILE A 273 -6.62 -5.98 -4.32
CA ILE A 273 -5.59 -5.50 -3.38
C ILE A 273 -4.66 -6.64 -2.95
N ALA A 274 -3.35 -6.39 -3.01
CA ALA A 274 -2.34 -7.11 -2.25
C ALA A 274 -1.91 -6.26 -1.06
N PHE A 275 -2.25 -6.68 0.16
CA PHE A 275 -1.87 -5.98 1.38
C PHE A 275 -0.73 -6.74 2.07
N ILE A 276 0.49 -6.22 1.95
CA ILE A 276 1.71 -6.86 2.47
C ILE A 276 2.24 -6.01 3.63
N SER A 277 2.38 -6.59 4.82
CA SER A 277 2.70 -5.82 6.03
C SER A 277 3.62 -6.58 6.96
N GLN A 278 4.65 -5.90 7.46
CA GLN A 278 5.46 -6.41 8.57
C GLN A 278 4.65 -6.46 9.88
N SER A 279 3.64 -5.59 10.04
CA SER A 279 2.73 -5.59 11.18
C SER A 279 1.38 -6.21 10.82
N GLY A 280 1.09 -7.40 11.33
CA GLY A 280 -0.23 -8.03 11.13
C GLY A 280 -1.39 -7.25 11.76
N ALA A 281 -1.16 -6.61 12.91
CA ALA A 281 -2.15 -5.75 13.56
C ALA A 281 -2.57 -4.57 12.66
N TYR A 282 -1.65 -4.06 11.84
CA TYR A 282 -1.94 -3.00 10.88
C TYR A 282 -2.94 -3.47 9.82
N ILE A 283 -2.76 -4.68 9.26
CA ILE A 283 -3.67 -5.27 8.26
C ILE A 283 -5.10 -5.33 8.81
N ILE A 284 -5.31 -6.03 9.93
CA ILE A 284 -6.66 -6.29 10.45
C ILE A 284 -7.36 -5.01 10.92
N THR A 285 -6.61 -4.02 11.42
CA THR A 285 -7.19 -2.75 11.84
C THR A 285 -7.68 -1.95 10.62
N ARG A 286 -6.94 -1.97 9.51
CA ARG A 286 -7.36 -1.31 8.27
C ARG A 286 -8.53 -2.05 7.60
N MET A 287 -8.50 -3.38 7.58
CA MET A 287 -9.63 -4.20 7.15
C MET A 287 -10.89 -3.85 7.94
N ASN A 288 -10.81 -3.82 9.28
CA ASN A 288 -11.94 -3.50 10.13
C ASN A 288 -12.46 -2.07 9.94
N LYS A 289 -11.57 -1.07 9.87
CA LYS A 289 -11.94 0.34 9.61
C LYS A 289 -12.69 0.52 8.28
N LEU A 290 -12.38 -0.31 7.29
CA LEU A 290 -12.98 -0.28 5.95
C LEU A 290 -14.04 -1.39 5.78
N GLY A 291 -14.88 -1.60 6.80
CA GLY A 291 -16.07 -2.47 6.71
C GLY A 291 -15.78 -3.97 6.72
N GLY A 292 -14.56 -4.39 7.04
CA GLY A 292 -14.16 -5.79 7.03
C GLY A 292 -13.83 -6.31 5.62
N PHE A 293 -13.43 -5.44 4.69
CA PHE A 293 -13.07 -5.88 3.34
C PHE A 293 -12.00 -6.98 3.35
N VAL A 294 -12.04 -7.84 2.35
CA VAL A 294 -11.09 -8.95 2.20
C VAL A 294 -10.20 -8.68 0.98
N PRO A 295 -8.90 -8.36 1.20
CA PRO A 295 -7.92 -8.25 0.12
C PRO A 295 -7.86 -9.53 -0.72
N ARG A 296 -7.41 -9.44 -1.97
CA ARG A 296 -7.04 -10.63 -2.77
C ARG A 296 -5.99 -11.46 -2.03
N TYR A 297 -4.98 -10.77 -1.52
CA TYR A 297 -3.96 -11.33 -0.63
C TYR A 297 -3.72 -10.38 0.54
N ALA A 298 -3.73 -10.90 1.76
CA ALA A 298 -3.28 -10.19 2.94
C ALA A 298 -2.13 -10.98 3.57
N ILE A 299 -0.91 -10.44 3.57
CA ILE A 299 0.31 -11.17 3.89
C ILE A 299 1.03 -10.47 5.04
N SER A 300 1.04 -11.10 6.21
CA SER A 300 1.84 -10.64 7.34
C SER A 300 3.25 -11.25 7.25
N THR A 301 4.27 -10.43 6.94
CA THR A 301 5.65 -10.91 6.76
C THR A 301 6.40 -11.04 8.09
N GLY A 302 5.94 -10.34 9.15
CA GLY A 302 6.53 -10.40 10.48
C GLY A 302 8.01 -10.01 10.47
N ASN A 303 8.84 -10.79 11.14
CA ASN A 303 10.29 -10.59 11.23
C ASN A 303 11.01 -10.82 9.89
N GLN A 304 10.34 -11.40 8.90
CA GLN A 304 10.91 -11.77 7.62
C GLN A 304 12.10 -12.72 7.84
N VAL A 305 11.92 -13.88 8.47
CA VAL A 305 13.05 -14.80 8.72
C VAL A 305 13.71 -15.23 7.39
N ASP A 306 12.91 -15.51 6.36
CA ASP A 306 13.32 -15.86 4.99
C ASP A 306 12.70 -14.88 4.00
N LEU A 307 11.47 -15.13 3.53
CA LEU A 307 10.78 -14.25 2.58
C LEU A 307 10.47 -12.89 3.21
N GLY A 308 10.80 -11.85 2.45
CA GLY A 308 10.57 -10.46 2.78
C GLY A 308 9.46 -9.83 1.94
N ILE A 309 9.13 -8.58 2.24
CA ILE A 309 8.09 -7.82 1.55
C ILE A 309 8.40 -7.64 0.07
N ALA A 310 9.69 -7.51 -0.29
CA ALA A 310 10.11 -7.34 -1.68
C ALA A 310 9.86 -8.60 -2.53
N ASP A 311 10.01 -9.79 -1.94
CA ASP A 311 9.77 -11.07 -2.63
C ASP A 311 8.30 -11.22 -3.03
N PHE A 312 7.39 -10.89 -2.11
CA PHE A 312 5.96 -10.89 -2.39
C PHE A 312 5.57 -9.83 -3.41
N LEU A 313 6.16 -8.63 -3.33
CA LEU A 313 5.89 -7.57 -4.28
C LEU A 313 6.31 -7.97 -5.70
N GLU A 314 7.50 -8.56 -5.85
CA GLU A 314 8.01 -9.05 -7.14
C GLU A 314 7.16 -10.19 -7.69
N TYR A 315 6.86 -11.20 -6.89
CA TYR A 315 6.04 -12.34 -7.32
C TYR A 315 4.64 -11.89 -7.77
N LEU A 316 3.98 -11.06 -6.95
CA LEU A 316 2.63 -10.59 -7.19
C LEU A 316 2.53 -9.54 -8.31
N ALA A 317 3.65 -8.98 -8.78
CA ALA A 317 3.66 -8.06 -9.92
C ALA A 317 3.10 -8.69 -11.20
N THR A 318 3.07 -10.03 -11.28
CA THR A 318 2.55 -10.81 -12.40
C THR A 318 1.06 -11.14 -12.32
N ASP A 319 0.38 -10.86 -11.19
CA ASP A 319 -1.07 -11.08 -11.05
C ASP A 319 -1.84 -9.88 -11.61
N ASP A 320 -2.42 -10.04 -12.80
CA ASP A 320 -3.13 -8.98 -13.51
C ASP A 320 -4.42 -8.51 -12.81
N GLU A 321 -4.97 -9.31 -11.89
CA GLU A 321 -6.14 -8.94 -11.08
C GLU A 321 -5.77 -7.93 -9.98
N LEU A 322 -4.48 -7.83 -9.64
CA LEU A 322 -4.01 -6.82 -8.69
C LEU A 322 -3.89 -5.46 -9.35
N LYS A 323 -4.55 -4.47 -8.75
CA LYS A 323 -4.47 -3.06 -9.15
C LYS A 323 -3.82 -2.20 -8.08
N VAL A 324 -3.80 -2.66 -6.83
CA VAL A 324 -3.26 -1.92 -5.68
C VAL A 324 -2.38 -2.84 -4.83
N PHE A 325 -1.18 -2.36 -4.52
CA PHE A 325 -0.23 -2.97 -3.60
C PHE A 325 -0.08 -2.05 -2.40
N ALA A 326 -0.51 -2.50 -1.24
CA ALA A 326 -0.54 -1.73 -0.01
C ALA A 326 0.51 -2.29 0.95
N CYS A 327 1.52 -1.49 1.30
CA CYS A 327 2.71 -1.94 2.00
C CYS A 327 2.91 -1.17 3.32
N TYR A 328 3.05 -1.88 4.43
CA TYR A 328 3.50 -1.30 5.70
C TYR A 328 4.90 -1.82 6.03
N ILE A 329 5.85 -0.89 6.13
CA ILE A 329 7.28 -1.18 6.14
C ILE A 329 7.92 -0.57 7.38
N GLU A 330 8.41 -1.42 8.26
CA GLU A 330 9.22 -1.03 9.41
C GLU A 330 10.68 -0.82 9.01
N GLY A 331 11.24 -1.80 8.27
CA GLY A 331 12.60 -1.76 7.76
C GLY A 331 12.80 -2.70 6.58
N PHE A 332 14.00 -2.64 6.01
CA PHE A 332 14.42 -3.55 4.95
C PHE A 332 15.65 -4.32 5.43
N LYS A 333 15.76 -5.58 5.03
CA LYS A 333 17.03 -6.31 5.08
C LYS A 333 18.06 -5.66 4.13
N PRO A 334 19.37 -5.96 4.27
CA PRO A 334 20.36 -5.59 3.27
C PRO A 334 19.87 -5.91 1.85
N SER A 335 19.99 -4.94 0.94
CA SER A 335 19.56 -5.02 -0.48
C SER A 335 18.06 -5.15 -0.76
N GLU A 336 17.22 -5.50 0.23
CA GLU A 336 15.77 -5.68 0.05
C GLU A 336 15.08 -4.38 -0.37
N GLY A 337 15.53 -3.22 0.15
CA GLY A 337 14.97 -1.92 -0.22
C GLY A 337 15.12 -1.57 -1.71
N LEU A 338 16.24 -1.98 -2.33
CA LEU A 338 16.44 -1.84 -3.77
C LEU A 338 15.51 -2.77 -4.55
N LYS A 339 15.46 -4.05 -4.16
CA LYS A 339 14.56 -5.05 -4.76
C LYS A 339 13.11 -4.59 -4.72
N PHE A 340 12.68 -4.03 -3.58
CA PHE A 340 11.36 -3.43 -3.42
C PHE A 340 11.14 -2.27 -4.39
N ALA A 341 12.08 -1.33 -4.48
CA ALA A 341 11.98 -0.16 -5.35
C ALA A 341 11.91 -0.56 -6.85
N GLU A 342 12.68 -1.56 -7.27
CA GLU A 342 12.63 -2.08 -8.64
C GLU A 342 11.30 -2.75 -8.95
N ALA A 343 10.79 -3.61 -8.04
CA ALA A 343 9.48 -4.23 -8.19
C ALA A 343 8.36 -3.18 -8.21
N ALA A 344 8.41 -2.19 -7.32
CA ALA A 344 7.46 -1.08 -7.28
C ALA A 344 7.49 -0.26 -8.57
N SER A 345 8.68 0.07 -9.09
CA SER A 345 8.83 0.80 -10.36
C SER A 345 8.24 0.02 -11.54
N LYS A 346 8.48 -1.29 -11.61
CA LYS A 346 7.86 -2.17 -12.62
C LYS A 346 6.34 -2.14 -12.51
N ILE A 347 5.79 -2.25 -11.30
CA ILE A 347 4.33 -2.20 -11.06
C ILE A 347 3.75 -0.84 -11.47
N THR A 348 4.31 0.26 -10.98
CA THR A 348 3.78 1.61 -11.21
C THR A 348 3.86 2.02 -12.68
N SER A 349 4.86 1.54 -13.42
CA SER A 349 4.97 1.76 -14.87
C SER A 349 3.78 1.20 -15.67
N THR A 350 3.06 0.22 -15.12
CA THR A 350 1.86 -0.36 -15.72
C THR A 350 0.56 0.38 -15.34
N GLY A 351 0.66 1.48 -14.59
CA GLY A 351 -0.49 2.24 -14.10
C GLY A 351 -1.18 1.63 -12.87
N ARG A 352 -0.58 0.62 -12.25
CA ARG A 352 -1.02 0.03 -10.97
C ARG A 352 -0.44 0.81 -9.79
N ASP A 353 -1.15 0.79 -8.67
CA ASP A 353 -0.82 1.63 -7.52
C ASP A 353 0.01 0.89 -6.49
N VAL A 354 1.07 1.53 -6.00
CA VAL A 354 1.85 1.06 -4.84
C VAL A 354 1.77 2.11 -3.75
N ILE A 355 1.11 1.78 -2.64
CA ILE A 355 0.91 2.65 -1.47
C ILE A 355 1.82 2.14 -0.36
N VAL A 356 2.63 3.01 0.22
CA VAL A 356 3.58 2.64 1.28
C VAL A 356 3.32 3.48 2.52
N TYR A 357 3.20 2.84 3.68
CA TYR A 357 3.45 3.49 4.96
C TYR A 357 4.80 3.00 5.49
N LYS A 358 5.82 3.86 5.40
CA LYS A 358 7.15 3.58 5.94
C LYS A 358 7.25 4.19 7.35
N VAL A 359 7.66 3.40 8.33
CA VAL A 359 7.87 3.93 9.70
C VAL A 359 9.24 4.61 9.82
N GLY A 360 9.49 5.28 10.95
CA GLY A 360 10.82 5.82 11.26
C GLY A 360 11.06 7.22 10.72
N ARG A 361 10.00 7.99 10.48
CA ARG A 361 10.10 9.39 10.03
C ARG A 361 10.83 10.28 11.04
N SER A 362 10.46 10.20 12.32
CA SER A 362 11.14 10.94 13.39
C SER A 362 12.20 10.09 14.09
N SER A 363 13.10 10.74 14.83
CA SER A 363 14.07 10.06 15.71
C SER A 363 13.39 9.11 16.70
N GLU A 364 12.26 9.52 17.27
CA GLU A 364 11.46 8.73 18.21
C GLU A 364 10.80 7.56 17.48
N GLY A 365 10.26 7.79 16.28
CA GLY A 365 9.71 6.74 15.44
C GLY A 365 10.74 5.69 15.05
N ARG A 366 11.98 6.10 14.73
CA ARG A 366 13.08 5.16 14.46
C ARG A 366 13.42 4.32 15.68
N LYS A 367 13.58 4.97 16.84
CA LYS A 367 13.85 4.26 18.11
C LYS A 367 12.73 3.28 18.49
N ALA A 368 11.48 3.67 18.28
CA ALA A 368 10.34 2.79 18.52
C ALA A 368 10.40 1.57 17.58
N ALA A 369 10.58 1.77 16.28
CA ALA A 369 10.67 0.68 15.31
C ALA A 369 11.83 -0.28 15.61
N SER A 370 13.02 0.24 15.93
CA SER A 370 14.18 -0.58 16.30
C SER A 370 14.01 -1.38 17.59
N GLY A 371 13.07 -1.00 18.46
CA GLY A 371 12.72 -1.79 19.65
C GLY A 371 11.73 -2.92 19.39
N HIS A 372 11.07 -2.90 18.23
CA HIS A 372 10.03 -3.87 17.85
C HIS A 372 10.53 -4.91 16.83
N THR A 373 11.54 -4.60 16.03
CA THR A 373 12.14 -5.51 15.05
C THR A 373 13.66 -5.47 15.07
N ALA A 374 14.30 -6.58 14.70
CA ALA A 374 15.76 -6.67 14.57
C ALA A 374 16.31 -5.93 13.32
N ALA A 375 15.45 -5.23 12.56
CA ALA A 375 15.86 -4.48 11.38
C ALA A 375 16.40 -3.10 11.76
N ILE A 376 17.54 -2.72 11.16
CA ILE A 376 18.10 -1.36 11.31
C ILE A 376 17.10 -0.37 10.71
N ALA A 377 16.62 0.58 11.52
CA ALA A 377 15.80 1.68 11.03
C ALA A 377 16.64 2.57 10.11
N GLY A 378 16.50 2.36 8.81
CA GLY A 378 17.19 3.13 7.78
C GLY A 378 16.83 4.62 7.79
N ASP A 379 17.64 5.41 7.09
CA ASP A 379 17.41 6.84 6.91
C ASP A 379 16.06 7.10 6.21
N TRP A 380 15.24 7.95 6.81
CA TRP A 380 13.91 8.29 6.31
C TRP A 380 13.96 9.02 4.97
N ASP A 381 14.84 10.02 4.86
CA ASP A 381 14.93 10.87 3.67
C ASP A 381 15.43 10.04 2.47
N VAL A 382 16.28 9.05 2.74
CA VAL A 382 16.71 8.07 1.73
C VAL A 382 15.54 7.18 1.30
N ALA A 383 14.80 6.60 2.25
CA ALA A 383 13.69 5.72 1.95
C ALA A 383 12.58 6.46 1.17
N ASP A 384 12.18 7.64 1.62
CA ASP A 384 11.14 8.45 0.99
C ASP A 384 11.52 8.83 -0.45
N ALA A 385 12.75 9.32 -0.66
CA ALA A 385 13.22 9.70 -2.00
C ALA A 385 13.26 8.51 -2.97
N VAL A 386 13.76 7.35 -2.53
CA VAL A 386 13.87 6.14 -3.36
C VAL A 386 12.49 5.59 -3.69
N LEU A 387 11.60 5.47 -2.70
CA LEU A 387 10.24 4.95 -2.89
C LEU A 387 9.39 5.88 -3.76
N SER A 388 9.44 7.19 -3.51
CA SER A 388 8.73 8.18 -4.32
C SER A 388 9.20 8.17 -5.78
N ARG A 389 10.51 8.03 -6.01
CA ARG A 389 11.08 7.89 -7.37
C ARG A 389 10.71 6.57 -8.05
N ALA A 390 10.49 5.50 -7.28
CA ALA A 390 9.89 4.26 -7.79
C ALA A 390 8.39 4.39 -8.12
N GLY A 391 7.79 5.56 -7.90
CA GLY A 391 6.37 5.84 -8.18
C GLY A 391 5.42 5.45 -7.05
N CYS A 392 5.96 5.07 -5.87
CA CYS A 392 5.13 4.77 -4.70
C CYS A 392 4.45 6.04 -4.17
N MET A 393 3.22 5.89 -3.68
CA MET A 393 2.60 6.89 -2.81
C MET A 393 3.01 6.62 -1.37
N VAL A 394 3.98 7.37 -0.86
CA VAL A 394 4.42 7.28 0.53
C VAL A 394 3.45 8.10 1.40
N ALA A 395 2.62 7.40 2.18
CA ALA A 395 1.66 8.00 3.08
C ALA A 395 2.34 8.49 4.37
N GLU A 396 1.98 9.70 4.79
CA GLU A 396 2.54 10.35 5.97
C GLU A 396 1.73 10.07 7.25
N SER A 397 0.50 9.58 7.09
CA SER A 397 -0.37 9.22 8.20
C SER A 397 -1.12 7.92 7.93
N PHE A 398 -1.61 7.34 9.02
CA PHE A 398 -2.46 6.16 8.98
C PHE A 398 -3.79 6.38 8.27
N ASP A 399 -4.37 7.56 8.42
CA ASP A 399 -5.64 7.89 7.78
C ASP A 399 -5.42 8.16 6.29
N GLU A 400 -4.34 8.87 5.91
CA GLU A 400 -3.95 9.03 4.49
C GLU A 400 -3.70 7.68 3.80
N PHE A 401 -2.99 6.74 4.44
CA PHE A 401 -2.81 5.39 3.90
C PHE A 401 -4.16 4.68 3.68
N THR A 402 -5.08 4.79 4.65
CA THR A 402 -6.41 4.17 4.59
C THR A 402 -7.23 4.77 3.45
N SER A 403 -7.20 6.10 3.31
CA SER A 403 -7.92 6.85 2.29
C SER A 403 -7.35 6.59 0.88
N LEU A 404 -6.03 6.52 0.73
CA LEU A 404 -5.38 6.11 -0.52
C LEU A 404 -5.73 4.67 -0.89
N LEU A 405 -5.75 3.75 0.08
CA LEU A 405 -6.09 2.35 -0.15
C LEU A 405 -7.52 2.19 -0.68
N MET A 406 -8.47 2.87 -0.02
CA MET A 406 -9.87 2.92 -0.42
C MET A 406 -10.03 3.51 -1.83
N LEU A 407 -9.50 4.71 -2.05
CA LEU A 407 -9.60 5.43 -3.32
C LEU A 407 -8.99 4.61 -4.48
N SER A 408 -7.78 4.10 -4.29
CA SER A 408 -7.04 3.36 -5.32
C SER A 408 -7.73 2.06 -5.70
N SER A 409 -8.31 1.35 -4.73
CA SER A 409 -9.00 0.08 -5.00
C SER A 409 -10.31 0.29 -5.75
N MET A 410 -11.14 1.24 -5.30
CA MET A 410 -12.47 1.49 -5.86
C MET A 410 -12.44 2.22 -7.21
N LEU A 411 -11.45 3.08 -7.44
CA LEU A 411 -11.28 3.81 -8.71
C LEU A 411 -10.25 3.17 -9.65
N ALA A 412 -9.78 1.96 -9.34
CA ALA A 412 -8.83 1.23 -10.16
C ALA A 412 -9.32 1.15 -11.63
N GLY A 413 -8.45 1.52 -12.57
CA GLY A 413 -8.75 1.48 -14.00
C GLY A 413 -9.62 2.62 -14.53
N ARG A 414 -10.08 3.56 -13.69
CA ARG A 414 -10.75 4.79 -14.18
C ARG A 414 -9.72 5.80 -14.67
N ASP A 415 -9.96 6.35 -15.85
CA ASP A 415 -9.08 7.35 -16.47
C ASP A 415 -9.26 8.72 -15.79
N VAL A 416 -8.16 9.26 -15.26
CA VAL A 416 -8.11 10.62 -14.68
C VAL A 416 -8.14 11.73 -15.74
N GLY A 417 -8.02 11.37 -17.02
CA GLY A 417 -8.03 12.29 -18.15
C GLY A 417 -6.95 13.36 -18.00
N ASN A 418 -7.37 14.63 -18.07
CA ASN A 418 -6.49 15.78 -17.90
C ASN A 418 -6.14 16.12 -16.43
N GLY A 419 -6.60 15.31 -15.46
CA GLY A 419 -6.37 15.51 -14.03
C GLY A 419 -7.07 16.73 -13.42
N ARG A 420 -7.88 17.48 -14.18
CA ARG A 420 -8.55 18.69 -13.69
C ARG A 420 -9.80 18.34 -12.90
N ILE A 421 -9.98 19.06 -11.80
CA ILE A 421 -11.06 18.82 -10.84
C ILE A 421 -12.33 19.55 -11.29
N GLY A 422 -13.44 18.80 -11.34
CA GLY A 422 -14.80 19.33 -11.33
C GLY A 422 -15.38 19.17 -9.92
N ALA A 423 -15.56 20.26 -9.19
CA ALA A 423 -15.97 20.24 -7.79
C ALA A 423 -17.36 20.85 -7.63
N VAL A 424 -18.26 20.14 -6.94
CA VAL A 424 -19.65 20.58 -6.70
C VAL A 424 -19.98 20.36 -5.22
N SER A 425 -20.64 21.31 -4.58
CA SER A 425 -21.19 21.19 -3.23
C SER A 425 -22.49 21.97 -3.08
N ASN A 426 -23.33 21.65 -2.10
CA ASN A 426 -24.46 22.50 -1.67
C ASN A 426 -24.09 23.49 -0.56
N ALA A 427 -22.81 23.60 -0.20
CA ALA A 427 -22.32 24.48 0.85
C ALA A 427 -21.02 25.18 0.46
N GLY A 428 -21.02 26.52 0.57
CA GLY A 428 -19.85 27.33 0.23
C GLY A 428 -18.57 26.99 0.98
N TYR A 429 -18.63 26.57 2.24
CA TYR A 429 -17.41 26.23 3.00
C TYR A 429 -16.68 25.01 2.40
N GLU A 430 -17.40 24.01 1.89
CA GLU A 430 -16.80 22.86 1.22
C GLU A 430 -16.18 23.28 -0.11
N THR A 431 -16.81 24.21 -0.85
CA THR A 431 -16.22 24.76 -2.08
C THR A 431 -14.88 25.47 -1.82
N VAL A 432 -14.79 26.24 -0.74
CA VAL A 432 -13.54 26.89 -0.31
C VAL A 432 -12.52 25.85 0.12
N GLY A 433 -12.90 24.89 0.98
CA GLY A 433 -12.01 23.83 1.44
C GLY A 433 -11.41 23.00 0.30
N MET A 434 -12.21 22.70 -0.73
CA MET A 434 -11.70 22.04 -1.93
C MET A 434 -10.69 22.89 -2.70
N ALA A 435 -10.98 24.19 -2.89
CA ALA A 435 -10.11 25.09 -3.63
C ALA A 435 -8.77 25.37 -2.91
N ASP A 436 -8.80 25.52 -1.58
CA ASP A 436 -7.62 25.81 -0.76
C ASP A 436 -6.62 24.63 -0.73
N ASN A 437 -7.08 23.41 -0.97
CA ASN A 437 -6.25 22.18 -0.90
C ASN A 437 -5.80 21.65 -2.26
N LEU A 438 -5.94 22.42 -3.35
CA LEU A 438 -5.49 21.99 -4.68
C LEU A 438 -3.96 21.85 -4.80
N ARG A 439 -3.19 22.35 -3.82
CA ARG A 439 -1.73 22.26 -3.78
C ARG A 439 -1.29 21.65 -2.46
N GLY A 440 -0.35 20.72 -2.53
CA GLY A 440 0.29 20.15 -1.36
C GLY A 440 1.63 19.53 -1.74
N ASP A 441 2.28 18.91 -0.76
CA ASP A 441 3.58 18.28 -0.98
C ASP A 441 3.44 17.12 -1.98
N GLY A 442 4.10 17.25 -3.13
CA GLY A 442 4.10 16.24 -4.19
C GLY A 442 2.92 16.28 -5.18
N TYR A 443 2.03 17.28 -5.14
CA TYR A 443 0.98 17.43 -6.15
C TYR A 443 0.50 18.88 -6.35
N GLU A 444 0.01 19.17 -7.57
CA GLU A 444 -0.69 20.41 -7.91
C GLU A 444 -1.89 20.13 -8.81
N LEU A 445 -3.08 20.16 -8.24
CA LEU A 445 -4.33 20.04 -8.98
C LEU A 445 -4.77 21.39 -9.54
N LYS A 446 -5.60 21.34 -10.60
CA LYS A 446 -6.23 22.53 -11.17
C LYS A 446 -7.71 22.30 -11.34
N LEU A 447 -8.51 23.34 -11.12
CA LEU A 447 -9.92 23.31 -11.45
C LEU A 447 -10.10 23.31 -12.97
N ALA A 448 -11.10 22.58 -13.43
CA ALA A 448 -11.54 22.61 -14.81
C ALA A 448 -12.16 23.97 -15.16
N VAL A 449 -11.80 24.52 -16.32
CA VAL A 449 -12.54 25.61 -16.95
C VAL A 449 -13.63 24.98 -17.79
N LEU A 450 -14.88 25.14 -17.37
CA LEU A 450 -16.02 24.52 -18.05
C LEU A 450 -16.16 25.05 -19.49
N SER A 451 -16.51 24.15 -20.40
CA SER A 451 -16.83 24.49 -21.78
C SER A 451 -18.12 25.32 -21.87
N ASP A 452 -18.29 26.06 -22.96
CA ASP A 452 -19.49 26.86 -23.18
C ASP A 452 -20.74 25.99 -23.30
N GLU A 453 -20.61 24.78 -23.87
CA GLU A 453 -21.70 23.80 -23.96
C GLU A 453 -22.17 23.35 -22.57
N THR A 454 -21.24 22.97 -21.69
CA THR A 454 -21.56 22.61 -20.30
C THR A 454 -22.17 23.79 -19.55
N ARG A 455 -21.64 25.01 -19.73
CA ARG A 455 -22.22 26.21 -19.13
C ARG A 455 -23.67 26.44 -19.59
N GLN A 456 -23.95 26.27 -20.88
CA GLN A 456 -25.32 26.37 -21.40
C GLN A 456 -26.25 25.30 -20.85
N HIS A 457 -25.76 24.07 -20.71
CA HIS A 457 -26.54 22.99 -20.11
C HIS A 457 -26.82 23.26 -18.62
N LEU A 458 -25.81 23.67 -17.86
CA LEU A 458 -25.97 24.06 -16.45
C LEU A 458 -26.95 25.21 -16.27
N MET A 459 -26.96 26.22 -17.16
CA MET A 459 -27.95 27.30 -17.10
C MET A 459 -29.39 26.76 -17.18
N LYS A 460 -29.66 25.82 -18.09
CA LYS A 460 -30.98 25.19 -18.22
C LYS A 460 -31.37 24.38 -16.98
N VAL A 461 -30.41 23.65 -16.39
CA VAL A 461 -30.61 22.90 -15.15
C VAL A 461 -30.96 23.86 -14.00
N LEU A 462 -30.20 24.95 -13.83
CA LEU A 462 -30.47 25.96 -12.79
C LEU A 462 -31.83 26.65 -12.98
N GLU A 463 -32.26 26.90 -14.23
CA GLU A 463 -33.61 27.43 -14.52
C GLU A 463 -34.70 26.43 -14.15
N GLN A 464 -34.54 25.17 -14.58
CA GLN A 464 -35.50 24.10 -14.31
C GLN A 464 -35.76 23.92 -12.81
N PHE A 465 -34.70 24.01 -12.00
CA PHE A 465 -34.79 23.84 -10.54
C PHE A 465 -34.92 25.16 -9.76
N ARG A 466 -35.12 26.30 -10.45
CA ARG A 466 -35.29 27.64 -9.84
C ARG A 466 -34.11 28.09 -8.96
N LEU A 467 -32.89 27.72 -9.35
CA LEU A 467 -31.65 28.07 -8.66
C LEU A 467 -30.88 29.21 -9.35
N LYS A 468 -31.29 29.65 -10.55
CA LYS A 468 -30.59 30.65 -11.37
C LYS A 468 -30.35 31.99 -10.65
N GLU A 469 -31.29 32.45 -9.84
CA GLU A 469 -31.15 33.73 -9.11
C GLU A 469 -30.22 33.62 -7.89
N LEU A 470 -29.87 32.39 -7.49
CA LEU A 470 -29.10 32.12 -6.29
C LEU A 470 -27.63 31.86 -6.59
N GLN A 471 -27.28 31.39 -7.79
CA GLN A 471 -25.95 30.86 -8.09
C GLN A 471 -25.46 31.18 -9.50
N ASP A 472 -24.20 31.61 -9.58
CA ASP A 472 -23.44 31.74 -10.81
C ASP A 472 -22.72 30.43 -11.14
N ILE A 473 -22.55 30.15 -12.44
CA ILE A 473 -21.83 28.97 -12.90
C ILE A 473 -20.32 29.19 -12.76
N ARG A 474 -19.71 28.49 -11.81
CA ARG A 474 -18.28 28.47 -11.54
C ARG A 474 -17.82 27.09 -11.08
N ASN A 475 -16.51 26.91 -10.99
CA ASN A 475 -15.88 25.70 -10.44
C ASN A 475 -14.91 26.14 -9.34
N PRO A 476 -15.07 25.71 -8.08
CA PRO A 476 -16.13 24.80 -7.60
C PRO A 476 -17.52 25.43 -7.65
N MET A 477 -18.55 24.61 -7.87
CA MET A 477 -19.95 25.04 -7.92
C MET A 477 -20.62 24.86 -6.57
N ASP A 478 -21.15 25.95 -6.01
CA ASP A 478 -22.07 25.90 -4.85
C ASP A 478 -23.50 25.84 -5.40
N VAL A 479 -24.26 24.79 -5.10
CA VAL A 479 -25.64 24.61 -5.56
C VAL A 479 -26.67 25.06 -4.54
N THR A 480 -26.23 25.56 -3.39
CA THR A 480 -27.01 25.95 -2.20
C THR A 480 -27.72 24.81 -1.49
N PRO A 481 -28.08 25.01 -0.20
CA PRO A 481 -28.94 24.07 0.51
C PRO A 481 -30.34 23.90 -0.09
N MET A 482 -30.77 24.75 -1.03
CA MET A 482 -32.09 24.68 -1.66
C MET A 482 -32.14 23.69 -2.85
N ALA A 483 -30.99 23.16 -3.28
CA ALA A 483 -30.95 22.17 -4.35
C ALA A 483 -31.59 20.84 -3.90
N VAL A 484 -32.58 20.39 -4.66
CA VAL A 484 -33.22 19.08 -4.47
C VAL A 484 -32.33 17.95 -5.01
N ASP A 485 -32.60 16.71 -4.60
CA ASP A 485 -31.82 15.51 -4.97
C ASP A 485 -31.48 15.44 -6.47
N ARG A 486 -32.47 15.69 -7.34
CA ARG A 486 -32.30 15.62 -8.80
C ARG A 486 -31.43 16.76 -9.36
N ALA A 487 -31.48 17.95 -8.76
CA ALA A 487 -30.65 19.07 -9.20
C ALA A 487 -29.16 18.74 -9.00
N HIS A 488 -28.79 18.12 -7.88
CA HIS A 488 -27.43 17.65 -7.63
C HIS A 488 -26.94 16.71 -8.74
N VAL A 489 -27.73 15.68 -9.07
CA VAL A 489 -27.30 14.65 -10.02
C VAL A 489 -27.21 15.20 -11.45
N GLU A 490 -28.13 16.06 -11.89
CA GLU A 490 -28.05 16.71 -13.21
C GLU A 490 -26.81 17.62 -13.33
N ILE A 491 -26.45 18.34 -12.26
CA ILE A 491 -25.23 19.16 -12.23
C ILE A 491 -23.98 18.26 -12.29
N ILE A 492 -23.95 17.16 -11.54
CA ILE A 492 -22.83 16.20 -11.60
C ILE A 492 -22.71 15.58 -12.99
N ARG A 493 -23.82 15.24 -13.66
CA ARG A 493 -23.83 14.74 -15.06
C ARG A 493 -23.25 15.75 -16.04
N ALA A 494 -23.59 17.03 -15.87
CA ALA A 494 -23.04 18.12 -16.68
C ALA A 494 -21.51 18.21 -16.54
N PHE A 495 -21.01 18.21 -15.30
CA PHE A 495 -19.56 18.19 -15.03
C PHE A 495 -18.89 16.90 -15.55
N ALA A 496 -19.56 15.76 -15.39
CA ALA A 496 -19.06 14.47 -15.87
C ALA A 496 -18.92 14.44 -17.39
N SER A 497 -19.80 15.12 -18.11
CA SER A 497 -19.78 15.18 -19.58
C SER A 497 -18.80 16.23 -20.13
N ASP A 498 -18.37 17.19 -19.32
CA ASP A 498 -17.48 18.27 -19.76
C ASP A 498 -16.07 17.75 -20.14
N PRO A 499 -15.56 17.99 -21.36
CA PRO A 499 -14.27 17.45 -21.79
C PRO A 499 -13.07 18.01 -21.00
N ASN A 500 -13.22 19.13 -20.30
CA ASN A 500 -12.18 19.74 -19.49
C ASN A 500 -12.15 19.24 -18.05
N VAL A 501 -13.11 18.41 -17.61
CA VAL A 501 -13.12 17.77 -16.30
C VAL A 501 -12.51 16.37 -16.39
N GLY A 502 -11.48 16.09 -15.60
CA GLY A 502 -10.88 14.77 -15.46
C GLY A 502 -11.41 13.98 -14.27
N ILE A 503 -11.53 14.62 -13.11
CA ILE A 503 -11.94 13.99 -11.84
C ILE A 503 -13.08 14.80 -11.22
N LEU A 504 -14.10 14.11 -10.70
CA LEU A 504 -15.27 14.70 -10.05
C LEU A 504 -15.17 14.57 -8.53
N ILE A 505 -15.47 15.67 -7.83
CA ILE A 505 -15.66 15.67 -6.38
C ILE A 505 -17.04 16.26 -6.11
N HIS A 506 -17.90 15.49 -5.47
CA HIS A 506 -19.18 15.97 -5.00
C HIS A 506 -19.20 15.95 -3.47
N ALA A 507 -19.29 17.13 -2.86
CA ALA A 507 -19.48 17.25 -1.43
C ALA A 507 -20.95 17.54 -1.12
N CYS A 508 -21.50 16.84 -0.14
CA CYS A 508 -22.91 16.90 0.19
C CYS A 508 -23.05 17.12 1.68
N VAL A 509 -23.57 18.29 2.06
CA VAL A 509 -24.14 18.52 3.39
C VAL A 509 -25.54 17.91 3.39
N PRO A 510 -25.75 16.72 3.99
CA PRO A 510 -26.97 15.95 3.83
C PRO A 510 -28.11 16.44 4.75
N LEU A 511 -27.91 17.55 5.48
CA LEU A 511 -28.87 18.08 6.45
C LEU A 511 -29.98 18.93 5.82
N SER A 512 -29.94 19.16 4.50
CA SER A 512 -30.96 19.97 3.82
C SER A 512 -32.35 19.32 3.92
N PRO A 513 -33.40 20.08 4.29
CA PRO A 513 -34.76 19.55 4.41
C PRO A 513 -35.39 19.20 3.05
N VAL A 514 -34.77 19.59 1.92
CA VAL A 514 -35.25 19.29 0.57
C VAL A 514 -34.59 18.05 -0.04
N MET A 515 -33.79 17.32 0.73
CA MET A 515 -33.08 16.11 0.30
C MET A 515 -33.54 14.86 1.06
N LYS A 516 -33.48 13.69 0.41
CA LYS A 516 -33.85 12.39 0.99
C LYS A 516 -32.61 11.64 1.47
N THR A 517 -32.03 12.09 2.57
CA THR A 517 -30.69 11.70 3.03
C THR A 517 -30.65 10.87 4.30
N ARG A 518 -31.82 10.49 4.86
CA ARG A 518 -31.91 9.66 6.08
C ARG A 518 -32.68 8.36 5.85
N GLU A 519 -32.40 7.33 6.65
CA GLU A 519 -33.26 6.14 6.72
C GLU A 519 -34.68 6.53 7.18
N PRO A 520 -35.74 5.93 6.59
CA PRO A 520 -37.11 6.22 6.97
C PRO A 520 -37.37 6.00 8.47
N GLY A 521 -38.02 6.97 9.12
CA GLY A 521 -38.41 6.89 10.54
C GLY A 521 -39.92 6.87 10.76
N GLY A 522 -40.73 6.92 9.69
CA GLY A 522 -42.18 6.95 9.79
C GLY A 522 -42.92 6.72 8.46
N PRO A 523 -44.27 6.66 8.48
CA PRO A 523 -45.09 6.19 7.36
C PRO A 523 -44.99 7.02 6.07
N ASP A 524 -44.59 8.29 6.17
CA ASP A 524 -44.50 9.24 5.04
C ASP A 524 -43.05 9.72 4.75
N SER A 525 -42.03 9.09 5.34
CA SER A 525 -40.63 9.51 5.12
C SER A 525 -40.02 8.79 3.91
N GLU A 526 -40.02 9.44 2.75
CA GLU A 526 -39.19 9.05 1.61
C GLU A 526 -37.70 9.21 2.01
N GLY A 527 -37.06 8.11 2.42
CA GLY A 527 -35.67 8.12 2.92
C GLY A 527 -34.61 7.85 1.84
N ILE A 528 -33.37 7.59 2.26
CA ILE A 528 -32.22 7.28 1.38
C ILE A 528 -32.47 6.16 0.38
N ALA A 529 -33.36 5.22 0.71
CA ALA A 529 -33.71 4.10 -0.16
C ALA A 529 -34.73 4.47 -1.26
N HIS A 530 -35.33 5.66 -1.21
CA HIS A 530 -36.28 6.11 -2.23
C HIS A 530 -35.59 6.20 -3.61
N PRO A 531 -36.21 5.74 -4.72
CA PRO A 531 -35.57 5.75 -6.04
C PRO A 531 -35.13 7.14 -6.52
N GLU A 532 -35.85 8.18 -6.09
CA GLU A 532 -35.55 9.59 -6.37
C GLU A 532 -34.71 10.27 -5.25
N SER A 533 -34.07 9.50 -4.37
CA SER A 533 -33.08 10.04 -3.43
C SER A 533 -31.78 10.36 -4.16
N PHE A 534 -31.04 11.33 -3.65
CA PHE A 534 -29.74 11.71 -4.20
C PHE A 534 -28.79 10.50 -4.26
N THR A 535 -28.77 9.68 -3.22
CA THR A 535 -27.94 8.47 -3.15
C THR A 535 -28.26 7.49 -4.27
N GLN A 536 -29.54 7.14 -4.47
CA GLN A 536 -29.93 6.18 -5.51
C GLN A 536 -29.70 6.73 -6.92
N LEU A 537 -30.07 7.99 -7.14
CA LEU A 537 -29.89 8.66 -8.43
C LEU A 537 -28.41 8.75 -8.82
N LEU A 538 -27.54 9.12 -7.87
CA LEU A 538 -26.09 9.22 -8.13
C LEU A 538 -25.45 7.85 -8.33
N ILE A 539 -25.82 6.83 -7.55
CA ILE A 539 -25.34 5.46 -7.76
C ILE A 539 -25.75 4.95 -9.14
N ASN A 540 -27.00 5.20 -9.55
CA ASN A 540 -27.47 4.81 -10.88
C ASN A 540 -26.68 5.54 -11.98
N ALA A 541 -26.49 6.85 -11.87
CA ALA A 541 -25.69 7.63 -12.81
C ALA A 541 -24.24 7.15 -12.86
N PHE A 542 -23.62 6.82 -11.71
CA PHE A 542 -22.27 6.30 -11.64
C PHE A 542 -22.08 4.96 -12.36
N ARG A 543 -23.06 4.06 -12.24
CA ARG A 543 -23.03 2.75 -12.88
C ARG A 543 -23.28 2.82 -14.39
N THR A 544 -24.17 3.71 -14.82
CA THR A 544 -24.66 3.72 -16.21
C THR A 544 -23.96 4.76 -17.09
N GLU A 545 -23.73 5.96 -16.57
CA GLU A 545 -23.36 7.16 -17.34
C GLU A 545 -21.96 7.70 -17.01
N ILE A 546 -21.61 7.84 -15.72
CA ILE A 546 -20.38 8.52 -15.28
C ILE A 546 -19.18 7.56 -15.36
N LYS A 547 -18.33 7.77 -16.37
CA LYS A 547 -17.09 6.99 -16.55
C LYS A 547 -15.88 7.57 -15.82
N LYS A 548 -15.87 8.89 -15.59
CA LYS A 548 -14.79 9.57 -14.88
C LYS A 548 -14.71 9.15 -13.40
N PRO A 549 -13.53 9.23 -12.77
CA PRO A 549 -13.39 9.12 -11.33
C PRO A 549 -14.34 10.07 -10.61
N LEU A 550 -15.14 9.54 -9.69
CA LEU A 550 -16.07 10.30 -8.85
C LEU A 550 -15.79 9.97 -7.39
N VAL A 551 -15.62 11.00 -6.58
CA VAL A 551 -15.50 10.92 -5.12
C VAL A 551 -16.65 11.69 -4.50
N VAL A 552 -17.23 11.13 -3.44
CA VAL A 552 -18.26 11.79 -2.64
C VAL A 552 -17.68 12.20 -1.28
N VAL A 553 -18.11 13.35 -0.76
CA VAL A 553 -17.78 13.81 0.58
C VAL A 553 -19.06 13.95 1.38
N ILE A 554 -19.13 13.26 2.53
CA ILE A 554 -20.23 13.34 3.50
C ILE A 554 -19.62 13.77 4.84
N ASP A 555 -19.42 15.07 5.00
CA ASP A 555 -18.93 15.68 6.25
C ASP A 555 -20.06 15.80 7.27
N SER A 556 -20.54 14.65 7.74
CA SER A 556 -21.63 14.55 8.72
C SER A 556 -21.50 13.31 9.58
N GLY A 557 -22.08 13.39 10.78
CA GLY A 557 -21.94 12.37 11.82
C GLY A 557 -22.65 11.04 11.51
N SER A 558 -22.62 10.13 12.49
CA SER A 558 -23.02 8.72 12.33
C SER A 558 -24.46 8.48 11.86
N LEU A 559 -25.33 9.49 11.99
CA LEU A 559 -26.68 9.46 11.44
C LEU A 559 -26.72 9.23 9.92
N TYR A 560 -25.64 9.56 9.22
CA TYR A 560 -25.51 9.40 7.76
C TYR A 560 -24.58 8.24 7.36
N ASP A 561 -24.15 7.40 8.31
CA ASP A 561 -23.34 6.21 8.00
C ASP A 561 -24.03 5.24 7.02
N PRO A 562 -25.36 5.03 7.05
CA PRO A 562 -26.03 4.22 6.03
C PRO A 562 -25.86 4.78 4.60
N MET A 563 -25.88 6.10 4.44
CA MET A 563 -25.64 6.75 3.13
C MET A 563 -24.19 6.54 2.67
N VAL A 564 -23.22 6.64 3.59
CA VAL A 564 -21.82 6.34 3.30
C VAL A 564 -21.64 4.88 2.89
N ALA A 565 -22.24 3.95 3.62
CA ALA A 565 -22.19 2.52 3.29
C ALA A 565 -22.75 2.24 1.89
N MET A 566 -23.90 2.82 1.53
CA MET A 566 -24.51 2.64 0.20
C MET A 566 -23.60 3.10 -0.95
N PHE A 567 -22.91 4.23 -0.81
CA PHE A 567 -21.97 4.69 -1.83
C PHE A 567 -20.72 3.81 -1.90
N MET A 568 -20.16 3.43 -0.75
CA MET A 568 -19.01 2.55 -0.65
C MET A 568 -19.30 1.17 -1.27
N ASP A 569 -20.48 0.61 -0.99
CA ASP A 569 -20.95 -0.65 -1.58
C ASP A 569 -21.16 -0.53 -3.09
N ALA A 570 -21.53 0.65 -3.58
CA ALA A 570 -21.62 0.94 -5.01
C ALA A 570 -20.27 1.20 -5.70
N GLY A 571 -19.16 1.20 -4.97
CA GLY A 571 -17.82 1.46 -5.49
C GLY A 571 -17.50 2.94 -5.67
N ILE A 572 -18.23 3.82 -4.99
CA ILE A 572 -17.95 5.27 -4.94
C ILE A 572 -17.21 5.56 -3.63
N PRO A 573 -15.93 5.99 -3.67
CA PRO A 573 -15.20 6.36 -2.47
C PRO A 573 -15.87 7.53 -1.75
N VAL A 574 -15.99 7.41 -0.42
CA VAL A 574 -16.57 8.45 0.42
C VAL A 574 -15.56 8.96 1.43
N PHE A 575 -15.38 10.28 1.47
CA PHE A 575 -14.58 10.97 2.47
C PHE A 575 -15.47 11.68 3.50
N ARG A 576 -14.92 11.90 4.69
CA ARG A 576 -15.59 12.66 5.76
C ARG A 576 -15.19 14.13 5.81
N SER A 577 -14.24 14.56 5.00
CA SER A 577 -13.97 15.98 4.80
C SER A 577 -13.51 16.28 3.38
N ALA A 578 -13.84 17.48 2.91
CA ALA A 578 -13.55 17.89 1.53
C ALA A 578 -12.06 18.19 1.31
N ASP A 579 -11.39 18.75 2.33
CA ASP A 579 -9.96 19.01 2.29
C ASP A 579 -9.15 17.70 2.23
N GLU A 580 -9.51 16.69 3.02
CA GLU A 580 -8.88 15.37 2.95
C GLU A 580 -9.07 14.74 1.58
N ALA A 581 -10.30 14.77 1.04
CA ALA A 581 -10.61 14.23 -0.28
C ALA A 581 -9.70 14.83 -1.37
N VAL A 582 -9.54 16.15 -1.40
CA VAL A 582 -8.69 16.82 -2.38
C VAL A 582 -7.21 16.46 -2.19
N ARG A 583 -6.70 16.42 -0.95
CA ARG A 583 -5.29 16.04 -0.70
C ARG A 583 -4.99 14.62 -1.19
N VAL A 584 -5.88 13.66 -0.88
CA VAL A 584 -5.70 12.26 -1.25
C VAL A 584 -5.86 12.05 -2.77
N ILE A 585 -6.82 12.73 -3.40
CA ILE A 585 -6.95 12.78 -4.86
C ILE A 585 -5.69 13.39 -5.50
N GLY A 586 -5.12 14.42 -4.89
CA GLY A 586 -3.89 15.06 -5.33
C GLY A 586 -2.74 14.07 -5.47
N ARG A 587 -2.46 13.32 -4.40
CA ARG A 587 -1.45 12.25 -4.42
C ARG A 587 -1.80 11.14 -5.40
N TRP A 588 -3.06 10.74 -5.47
CA TRP A 588 -3.51 9.65 -6.34
C TRP A 588 -3.50 9.99 -7.85
N ALA A 589 -3.81 11.23 -8.22
CA ALA A 589 -3.83 11.67 -9.60
C ALA A 589 -2.43 12.01 -10.13
N CYS A 590 -1.50 12.39 -9.24
CA CYS A 590 -0.15 12.84 -9.61
C CYS A 590 0.96 11.79 -9.44
N LYS A 591 0.62 10.56 -9.00
CA LYS A 591 1.55 9.44 -8.73
C LYS A 591 2.73 9.37 -9.68
N GLY A 592 3.95 9.60 -9.18
CA GLY A 592 5.21 9.37 -9.90
C GLY A 592 5.36 10.08 -11.26
N ARG A 593 4.45 11.00 -11.60
CA ARG A 593 4.48 11.77 -12.84
C ARG A 593 4.83 13.20 -12.47
N ALA A 594 5.60 13.88 -13.33
CA ALA A 594 5.49 15.33 -13.38
C ALA A 594 4.00 15.62 -13.57
N CYS A 595 3.38 16.25 -12.58
CA CYS A 595 1.96 16.54 -12.53
C CYS A 595 1.47 16.98 -13.91
N PRO A 596 0.32 16.51 -14.44
CA PRO A 596 -0.17 16.86 -15.77
C PRO A 596 -0.34 18.38 -15.91
N SER A 597 0.75 19.02 -16.30
CA SER A 597 0.93 20.47 -16.33
C SER A 597 1.77 20.89 -17.54
N LYS A 598 2.01 19.96 -18.47
CA LYS A 598 2.46 20.27 -19.83
C LYS A 598 1.38 19.97 -20.83
#